data_AF-A0A8S1HFZ8-F1
#
_entry.id   AF-A0A8S1HFZ8-F1
#
_cell.length_a   1.000
_cell.length_b   1.000
_cell.length_c   1.000
_cell.angle_alpha   90.00
_cell.angle_beta   90.00
_cell.angle_gamma   90.00
#
_symmetry.space_group_name_H-M   'P 1'
#
loop_
_entity.id
_entity.type
_entity.pdbx_description
1 polymer ?
#
loop_
_entity_poly.entity_id
_entity_poly.type
_entity_poly.pdbx_seq_one_letter_code
_entity_poly.pdbx_strand_id
1 'polypeptide(L)'
;MTRGTKTGEKGVKLYLDEAARTHGTAIRGERQQRADGGAPLRLRPPGDSAPRRRVSGVSTDFMVSGYRIGMHFLASALRFLEPRVDDDFVDRLHYLYTSTMVLMFAVLVSAKQYVGHPIECFVPAQFTRAMEQYTENYCWVQNTYWVPFQDLIPHRLDDRERRQLGYYQWVPFVLAVAALMFHIPSSVWRMLAGQSGLNAGLVLQLAVSDQNVDPLVRDKTVEVLARHIDDALMYQREHGARRNNVYIFAIIRVGKFYGAYVSSVYLFIKLLHLCNVVLQFVLLNSFLQTSDYPLFGAHVLYDLFMGREWRDSGKFPRVTLCDFEIRVLGNVHRHTVQCVLVINMLTEKIFILLWIWLTFLAAITALNLLFWLVSLASCTCRENFVAKHLDMQSDQIGRFTHRFLRADGVFLLQMIASHAGNLTCAKVTEALWMTFLRRSGKPMAEEKLEGSERSDWDINDEGLKTSMKRGESWHEPSLPPPMGSLPSRTHYV
;
A
#
# COMPACT_ATOMS: atom_id res chain seq x y z
N MET A 1 75.53 -10.54 6.42
CA MET A 1 76.10 -11.51 7.39
C MET A 1 74.98 -12.04 8.26
N THR A 2 74.99 -13.35 8.50
CA THR A 2 73.95 -14.23 9.04
C THR A 2 73.79 -14.18 10.57
N ARG A 3 72.56 -14.27 11.11
CA ARG A 3 72.00 -15.42 11.88
C ARG A 3 70.70 -15.10 12.67
N GLY A 4 69.63 -15.80 12.27
CA GLY A 4 68.57 -16.53 13.02
C GLY A 4 68.01 -16.11 14.39
N THR A 5 66.67 -16.11 14.50
CA THR A 5 65.83 -17.03 15.33
C THR A 5 64.32 -16.70 15.13
N LYS A 6 63.56 -17.56 14.43
CA LYS A 6 62.43 -18.40 14.94
C LYS A 6 61.51 -17.75 16.01
N THR A 7 60.30 -17.35 15.63
CA THR A 7 59.02 -18.02 16.00
C THR A 7 57.83 -17.20 15.46
N GLY A 8 57.03 -17.85 14.61
CA GLY A 8 55.78 -17.31 14.08
C GLY A 8 54.61 -18.21 14.47
N GLU A 9 53.44 -17.57 14.55
CA GLU A 9 52.09 -18.12 14.33
C GLU A 9 51.61 -19.27 15.22
N LYS A 10 50.83 -18.95 16.27
CA LYS A 10 49.54 -19.63 16.61
C LYS A 10 48.70 -18.71 17.49
N GLY A 11 47.63 -18.14 16.93
CA GLY A 11 46.70 -17.26 17.65
C GLY A 11 45.39 -17.06 16.91
N VAL A 12 44.86 -18.12 16.28
CA VAL A 12 43.52 -18.16 15.67
C VAL A 12 42.85 -19.46 16.12
N LYS A 13 41.59 -19.36 16.55
CA LYS A 13 40.67 -20.39 17.09
C LYS A 13 40.76 -20.69 18.59
N LEU A 14 40.06 -19.86 19.38
CA LEU A 14 39.27 -20.35 20.51
C LEU A 14 37.81 -19.94 20.26
N TYR A 15 36.87 -20.81 20.68
CA TYR A 15 35.41 -20.78 20.49
C TYR A 15 34.85 -21.51 19.27
N LEU A 16 35.12 -22.81 19.19
CA LEU A 16 34.23 -23.83 18.63
C LEU A 16 34.66 -25.18 19.23
N ASP A 17 34.05 -25.62 20.33
CA ASP A 17 33.85 -27.05 20.64
C ASP A 17 33.07 -27.26 21.96
N GLU A 18 31.73 -27.12 21.94
CA GLU A 18 30.89 -27.80 22.95
C GLU A 18 29.43 -27.97 22.48
N ALA A 19 29.25 -28.60 21.31
CA ALA A 19 27.92 -28.98 20.80
C ALA A 19 28.00 -30.33 20.05
N ALA A 20 28.56 -31.35 20.71
CA ALA A 20 28.47 -32.74 20.23
C ALA A 20 28.81 -33.71 21.36
N ARG A 21 27.85 -34.03 22.23
CA ARG A 21 27.76 -35.30 22.98
C ARG A 21 26.58 -35.26 23.95
N THR A 22 25.43 -35.80 23.53
CA THR A 22 24.52 -36.59 24.39
C THR A 22 23.34 -37.08 23.54
N HIS A 23 23.56 -38.14 22.78
CA HIS A 23 22.50 -39.03 22.33
C HIS A 23 23.03 -40.47 22.36
N GLY A 24 22.36 -41.32 23.14
CA GLY A 24 22.48 -42.77 23.04
C GLY A 24 23.08 -43.46 24.25
N THR A 25 22.23 -43.87 25.19
CA THR A 25 22.36 -45.17 25.87
C THR A 25 20.97 -45.69 26.24
N ALA A 26 20.53 -46.67 25.45
CA ALA A 26 19.39 -47.52 25.73
C ALA A 26 19.83 -48.68 26.62
N ILE A 27 19.04 -49.01 27.65
CA ILE A 27 19.16 -50.26 28.42
C ILE A 27 17.83 -51.01 28.35
N ARG A 28 17.85 -52.05 27.51
CA ARG A 28 17.35 -53.44 27.70
C ARG A 28 16.32 -53.70 28.81
N GLY A 29 15.22 -54.38 28.43
CA GLY A 29 14.70 -55.51 29.24
C GLY A 29 13.18 -55.70 29.33
N GLU A 30 12.67 -56.59 28.47
CA GLU A 30 11.64 -57.60 28.75
C GLU A 30 10.11 -57.29 28.78
N ARG A 31 9.45 -58.06 27.90
CA ARG A 31 8.21 -58.85 28.07
C ARG A 31 6.81 -58.21 27.96
N GLN A 32 6.18 -58.57 26.84
CA GLN A 32 5.01 -59.47 26.72
C GLN A 32 3.61 -59.02 27.25
N GLN A 33 2.65 -59.16 26.32
CA GLN A 33 1.19 -59.42 26.48
C GLN A 33 0.30 -58.27 26.97
N ARG A 34 -0.72 -57.81 26.22
CA ARG A 34 -1.97 -58.43 25.70
C ARG A 34 -3.14 -58.24 26.70
N ALA A 35 -4.21 -57.66 26.15
CA ALA A 35 -5.63 -57.83 26.49
C ALA A 35 -6.25 -57.11 27.71
N ASP A 36 -7.37 -56.46 27.36
CA ASP A 36 -8.66 -56.41 28.04
C ASP A 36 -8.84 -55.70 29.38
N GLY A 37 -9.71 -54.68 29.33
CA GLY A 37 -11.04 -54.85 29.91
C GLY A 37 -11.25 -54.34 31.34
N GLY A 38 -12.30 -53.54 31.50
CA GLY A 38 -13.05 -53.46 32.75
C GLY A 38 -12.92 -52.16 33.53
N ALA A 39 -13.89 -51.26 33.33
CA ALA A 39 -14.45 -50.51 34.45
C ALA A 39 -15.04 -51.52 35.46
N PRO A 40 -15.12 -51.23 36.78
CA PRO A 40 -16.31 -50.51 37.24
C PRO A 40 -16.20 -49.67 38.55
N LEU A 41 -17.16 -48.75 38.67
CA LEU A 41 -17.97 -48.37 39.84
C LEU A 41 -17.33 -47.79 41.13
N ARG A 42 -17.70 -46.49 41.32
CA ARG A 42 -18.27 -45.83 42.51
C ARG A 42 -17.88 -46.37 43.90
N LEU A 43 -17.41 -45.44 44.73
CA LEU A 43 -17.93 -45.20 46.08
C LEU A 43 -17.73 -43.71 46.43
N ARG A 44 -18.83 -43.03 46.76
CA ARG A 44 -18.89 -41.68 47.34
C ARG A 44 -19.31 -41.87 48.80
N PRO A 45 -18.74 -41.14 49.76
CA PRO A 45 -19.60 -40.47 50.74
C PRO A 45 -19.04 -39.07 51.09
N PRO A 46 -19.58 -38.35 52.09
CA PRO A 46 -20.68 -37.41 51.91
C PRO A 46 -20.24 -35.96 52.14
N GLY A 47 -21.15 -35.04 51.78
CA GLY A 47 -20.91 -33.60 51.84
C GLY A 47 -20.79 -33.03 53.25
N ASP A 48 -20.13 -31.88 53.31
CA ASP A 48 -20.33 -30.90 54.36
C ASP A 48 -20.38 -29.50 53.75
N SER A 49 -21.43 -28.78 54.12
CA SER A 49 -21.81 -27.46 53.65
C SER A 49 -21.29 -26.38 54.60
N ALA A 50 -20.43 -25.48 54.13
CA ALA A 50 -20.25 -24.15 54.71
C ALA A 50 -19.63 -23.16 53.69
N PRO A 51 -20.00 -21.86 53.71
CA PRO A 51 -19.85 -20.96 52.58
C PRO A 51 -18.47 -20.27 52.57
N ARG A 52 -17.78 -20.27 51.42
CA ARG A 52 -16.60 -19.41 51.20
C ARG A 52 -16.88 -18.34 50.15
N ARG A 53 -16.68 -17.10 50.61
CA ARG A 53 -16.76 -15.81 49.92
C ARG A 53 -16.34 -15.87 48.45
N ARG A 54 -17.22 -15.34 47.59
CA ARG A 54 -16.93 -14.99 46.19
C ARG A 54 -15.90 -13.86 46.18
N VAL A 55 -14.62 -14.19 45.97
CA VAL A 55 -13.61 -13.21 45.58
C VAL A 55 -13.82 -12.93 44.10
N SER A 56 -14.19 -11.69 43.80
CA SER A 56 -14.33 -11.12 42.48
C SER A 56 -13.03 -11.25 41.68
N GLY A 57 -12.99 -12.17 40.72
CA GLY A 57 -12.01 -12.16 39.64
C GLY A 57 -12.35 -11.03 38.67
N VAL A 58 -11.81 -9.84 38.91
CA VAL A 58 -12.02 -8.65 38.06
C VAL A 58 -10.74 -8.23 37.30
N SER A 59 -9.61 -8.92 37.51
CA SER A 59 -8.35 -8.54 36.84
C SER A 59 -7.99 -9.39 35.59
N THR A 60 -8.56 -10.58 35.40
CA THR A 60 -8.22 -11.43 34.24
C THR A 60 -8.98 -11.06 32.97
N ASP A 61 -10.23 -10.60 33.08
CA ASP A 61 -11.06 -10.30 31.91
C ASP A 61 -10.64 -8.99 31.20
N PHE A 62 -10.08 -8.02 31.93
CA PHE A 62 -9.59 -6.77 31.35
C PHE A 62 -8.29 -6.97 30.55
N MET A 63 -7.36 -7.81 31.06
CA MET A 63 -6.14 -8.17 30.33
C MET A 63 -6.43 -9.03 29.10
N VAL A 64 -7.36 -9.99 29.18
CA VAL A 64 -7.75 -10.83 28.02
C VAL A 64 -8.50 -10.03 26.96
N SER A 65 -9.33 -9.05 27.35
CA SER A 65 -10.00 -8.14 26.41
C SER A 65 -9.01 -7.21 25.70
N GLY A 66 -8.03 -6.65 26.42
CA GLY A 66 -6.95 -5.85 25.84
C GLY A 66 -6.10 -6.64 24.85
N TYR A 67 -5.80 -7.91 25.16
CA TYR A 67 -5.02 -8.78 24.26
C TYR A 67 -5.80 -9.17 22.99
N ARG A 68 -7.11 -9.41 23.10
CA ARG A 68 -7.97 -9.67 21.94
C ARG A 68 -8.08 -8.45 21.03
N ILE A 69 -8.31 -7.27 21.61
CA ILE A 69 -8.35 -6.00 20.86
C ILE A 69 -6.99 -5.75 20.20
N GLY A 70 -5.90 -5.89 20.94
CA GLY A 70 -4.53 -5.78 20.42
C GLY A 70 -4.25 -6.76 19.28
N MET A 71 -4.65 -8.03 19.40
CA MET A 71 -4.54 -9.02 18.33
C MET A 71 -5.42 -8.71 17.12
N HIS A 72 -6.61 -8.15 17.30
CA HIS A 72 -7.45 -7.70 16.17
C HIS A 72 -6.83 -6.52 15.43
N PHE A 73 -6.27 -5.55 16.16
CA PHE A 73 -5.50 -4.45 15.56
C PHE A 73 -4.26 -4.97 14.86
N LEU A 74 -3.53 -5.92 15.47
CA LEU A 74 -2.35 -6.52 14.88
C LEU A 74 -2.69 -7.33 13.62
N ALA A 75 -3.72 -8.17 13.68
CA ALA A 75 -4.20 -8.95 12.54
C ALA A 75 -4.75 -8.04 11.42
N SER A 76 -5.44 -6.95 11.78
CA SER A 76 -5.88 -5.96 10.80
C SER A 76 -4.69 -5.20 10.20
N ALA A 77 -3.66 -4.87 10.98
CA ALA A 77 -2.43 -4.26 10.51
C ALA A 77 -1.65 -5.21 9.59
N LEU A 78 -1.60 -6.50 9.93
CA LEU A 78 -0.98 -7.54 9.10
C LEU A 78 -1.72 -7.75 7.77
N ARG A 79 -3.06 -7.59 7.75
CA ARG A 79 -3.83 -7.58 6.48
C ARG A 79 -3.46 -6.41 5.57
N PHE A 80 -3.00 -5.28 6.10
CA PHE A 80 -2.47 -4.19 5.26
C PHE A 80 -1.12 -4.55 4.60
N LEU A 81 -0.45 -5.62 5.07
CA LEU A 81 0.81 -6.14 4.55
C LEU A 81 0.64 -7.32 3.58
N GLU A 82 -0.59 -7.74 3.30
CA GLU A 82 -0.82 -8.81 2.32
C GLU A 82 -0.67 -8.27 0.88
N PRO A 83 0.11 -8.97 0.02
CA PRO A 83 0.24 -8.60 -1.37
C PRO A 83 -1.11 -8.78 -2.09
N ARG A 84 -1.48 -7.79 -2.89
CA ARG A 84 -2.72 -7.81 -3.68
C ARG A 84 -2.46 -8.30 -5.09
N VAL A 85 -3.46 -8.95 -5.66
CA VAL A 85 -3.36 -9.61 -6.97
C VAL A 85 -3.61 -8.64 -8.12
N ASP A 86 -4.34 -7.54 -7.88
CA ASP A 86 -4.66 -6.48 -8.85
C ASP A 86 -3.63 -5.35 -8.96
N ASP A 87 -2.53 -5.46 -8.21
CA ASP A 87 -1.49 -4.45 -8.13
C ASP A 87 -0.24 -4.86 -8.92
N ASP A 88 0.33 -3.90 -9.64
CA ASP A 88 1.60 -4.07 -10.33
C ASP A 88 2.78 -4.14 -9.35
N PHE A 89 3.92 -4.66 -9.79
CA PHE A 89 5.13 -4.79 -8.96
C PHE A 89 5.56 -3.45 -8.35
N VAL A 90 5.49 -2.38 -9.14
CA VAL A 90 5.84 -1.03 -8.68
C VAL A 90 4.86 -0.56 -7.61
N ASP A 91 3.56 -0.85 -7.71
CA ASP A 91 2.60 -0.44 -6.68
C ASP A 91 2.91 -1.13 -5.34
N ARG A 92 3.26 -2.42 -5.38
CA ARG A 92 3.74 -3.17 -4.21
C ARG A 92 4.99 -2.53 -3.61
N LEU A 93 5.89 -1.98 -4.44
CA LEU A 93 7.08 -1.26 -3.96
C LEU A 93 6.73 -0.07 -3.06
N HIS A 94 5.61 0.62 -3.30
CA HIS A 94 5.13 1.72 -2.45
C HIS A 94 4.44 1.22 -1.18
N TYR A 95 3.27 0.59 -1.33
CA TYR A 95 2.40 0.34 -0.18
C TYR A 95 2.90 -0.82 0.69
N LEU A 96 3.63 -1.78 0.13
CA LEU A 96 4.13 -2.94 0.87
C LEU A 96 5.57 -2.70 1.33
N TYR A 97 6.51 -2.60 0.39
CA TYR A 97 7.95 -2.57 0.73
C TYR A 97 8.38 -1.23 1.35
N THR A 98 8.05 -0.10 0.72
CA THR A 98 8.47 1.22 1.25
C THR A 98 7.75 1.54 2.55
N SER A 99 6.44 1.30 2.63
CA SER A 99 5.69 1.52 3.86
C SER A 99 6.21 0.67 5.02
N THR A 100 6.43 -0.64 4.82
CA THR A 100 6.98 -1.51 5.88
C THR A 100 8.38 -1.11 6.30
N MET A 101 9.25 -0.77 5.35
CA MET A 101 10.61 -0.30 5.64
C MET A 101 10.57 0.99 6.49
N VAL A 102 9.76 1.97 6.09
CA VAL A 102 9.63 3.25 6.83
C VAL A 102 9.02 3.02 8.21
N LEU A 103 8.00 2.16 8.32
CA LEU A 103 7.39 1.78 9.60
C LEU A 103 8.40 1.09 10.53
N MET A 104 9.23 0.20 9.99
CA MET A 104 10.31 -0.45 10.74
C MET A 104 11.32 0.58 11.26
N PHE A 105 11.70 1.59 10.46
CA PHE A 105 12.55 2.67 10.94
C PHE A 105 11.87 3.53 12.01
N ALA A 106 10.57 3.81 11.87
CA ALA A 106 9.81 4.53 12.90
C ALA A 106 9.84 3.77 14.24
N VAL A 107 9.63 2.45 14.22
CA VAL A 107 9.71 1.58 15.40
C VAL A 107 11.12 1.55 15.97
N LEU A 108 12.15 1.41 15.14
CA LEU A 108 13.55 1.37 15.57
C LEU A 108 13.97 2.68 16.28
N VAL A 109 13.64 3.84 15.69
CA VAL A 109 13.94 5.14 16.29
C VAL A 109 13.14 5.32 17.59
N SER A 110 11.87 4.94 17.60
CA SER A 110 11.03 5.00 18.81
C SER A 110 11.61 4.15 19.94
N ALA A 111 12.06 2.92 19.64
CA ALA A 111 12.70 2.06 20.62
C ALA A 111 13.96 2.72 21.22
N LYS A 112 14.80 3.32 20.36
CA LYS A 112 15.99 4.04 20.84
C LYS A 112 15.66 5.28 21.68
N GLN A 113 14.55 5.95 21.36
CA GLN A 113 14.11 7.20 22.00
C GLN A 113 13.45 6.98 23.37
N TYR A 114 12.62 5.94 23.52
CA TYR A 114 11.83 5.72 24.73
C TYR A 114 12.39 4.63 25.66
N VAL A 115 13.13 3.65 25.13
CA VAL A 115 13.65 2.52 25.92
C VAL A 115 15.14 2.69 26.23
N GLY A 116 15.89 3.34 25.33
CA GLY A 116 17.30 3.64 25.54
C GLY A 116 17.56 5.04 26.10
N HIS A 117 18.84 5.37 26.28
CA HIS A 117 19.29 6.73 26.61
C HIS A 117 19.50 7.55 25.32
N PRO A 118 18.61 8.48 24.95
CA PRO A 118 18.70 9.19 23.68
C PRO A 118 19.79 10.27 23.68
N ILE A 119 20.13 10.78 24.86
CA ILE A 119 21.13 11.80 25.13
C ILE A 119 21.90 11.43 26.41
N GLU A 120 23.20 11.74 26.43
CA GLU A 120 24.10 11.52 27.56
C GLU A 120 24.87 12.82 27.78
N CYS A 121 24.90 13.35 29.01
CA CYS A 121 25.44 14.69 29.28
C CYS A 121 26.68 14.66 30.18
N PHE A 122 27.69 15.44 29.82
CA PHE A 122 28.87 15.68 30.65
C PHE A 122 28.54 16.70 31.74
N VAL A 123 28.13 16.19 32.91
CA VAL A 123 27.78 16.99 34.08
C VAL A 123 28.97 17.17 35.05
N PRO A 124 28.98 18.23 35.87
CA PRO A 124 30.04 18.44 36.87
C PRO A 124 30.12 17.31 37.91
N ALA A 125 31.33 17.01 38.41
CA ALA A 125 31.58 15.88 39.32
C ALA A 125 30.81 15.94 40.66
N GLN A 126 30.36 17.12 41.08
CA GLN A 126 29.55 17.30 42.30
C GLN A 126 28.08 16.87 42.14
N PHE A 127 27.62 16.59 40.92
CA PHE A 127 26.24 16.17 40.68
C PHE A 127 26.03 14.72 41.10
N THR A 128 24.93 14.45 41.80
CA THR A 128 24.50 13.08 42.10
C THR A 128 23.88 12.44 40.85
N ARG A 129 23.80 11.10 40.80
CA ARG A 129 23.15 10.39 39.68
C ARG A 129 21.72 10.85 39.41
N ALA A 130 20.96 11.23 40.43
CA ALA A 130 19.61 11.76 40.26
C ALA A 130 19.61 13.15 39.58
N MET A 131 20.62 13.98 39.86
CA MET A 131 20.79 15.29 39.22
C MET A 131 21.26 15.14 37.77
N GLU A 132 22.12 14.16 37.49
CA GLU A 132 22.54 13.77 36.13
C GLU A 132 21.33 13.37 35.29
N GLN A 133 20.52 12.42 35.78
CA GLN A 133 19.29 11.99 35.11
C GLN A 133 18.28 13.14 34.91
N TYR A 134 18.15 14.03 35.89
CA TYR A 134 17.32 15.24 35.74
C TYR A 134 17.86 16.13 34.61
N THR A 135 19.18 16.35 34.58
CA THR A 135 19.84 17.19 33.57
C THR A 135 19.65 16.60 32.18
N GLU A 136 19.85 15.29 32.02
CA GLU A 136 19.66 14.60 30.73
C GLU A 136 18.22 14.66 30.25
N ASN A 137 17.25 14.38 31.13
CA ASN A 137 15.83 14.46 30.77
C ASN A 137 15.39 15.90 30.47
N TYR A 138 15.89 16.87 31.22
CA TYR A 138 15.63 18.29 30.97
C TYR A 138 16.19 18.69 29.60
N CYS A 139 17.44 18.35 29.32
CA CYS A 139 18.13 18.63 28.05
C CYS A 139 17.60 17.82 26.87
N TRP A 140 16.89 16.73 27.11
CA TRP A 140 16.18 16.00 26.07
C TRP A 140 14.87 16.68 25.70
N VAL A 141 14.12 17.16 26.69
CA VAL A 141 12.82 17.82 26.49
C VAL A 141 13.01 19.24 25.96
N GLN A 142 13.98 19.97 26.52
CA GLN A 142 14.42 21.25 25.99
C GLN A 142 15.30 21.03 24.77
N ASN A 143 15.17 21.90 23.77
CA ASN A 143 16.03 21.81 22.59
C ASN A 143 17.50 22.09 22.95
N THR A 144 18.42 21.38 22.31
CA THR A 144 19.86 21.62 22.41
C THR A 144 20.33 22.45 21.23
N TYR A 145 21.49 23.10 21.32
CA TYR A 145 22.04 23.89 20.21
C TYR A 145 23.45 23.41 19.85
N TRP A 146 23.87 23.64 18.61
CA TRP A 146 25.20 23.28 18.12
C TRP A 146 26.08 24.50 17.90
N VAL A 147 27.35 24.37 18.29
CA VAL A 147 28.41 25.34 18.06
C VAL A 147 29.68 24.57 17.68
N PRO A 148 30.40 24.97 16.62
CA PRO A 148 31.71 24.40 16.30
C PRO A 148 32.69 24.56 17.48
N PHE A 149 33.59 23.60 17.67
CA PHE A 149 34.60 23.68 18.75
C PHE A 149 35.58 24.86 18.62
N GLN A 150 35.73 25.41 17.41
CA GLN A 150 36.60 26.55 17.13
C GLN A 150 35.93 27.89 17.49
N ASP A 151 34.60 27.90 17.61
CA ASP A 151 33.82 29.10 17.88
C ASP A 151 33.56 29.26 19.39
N LEU A 152 33.57 30.51 19.86
CA LEU A 152 33.14 30.85 21.20
C LEU A 152 31.63 30.66 21.34
N ILE A 153 31.19 30.18 22.51
CA ILE A 153 29.76 30.04 22.81
C ILE A 153 29.13 31.45 22.83
N PRO A 154 28.11 31.75 22.01
CA PRO A 154 27.51 33.07 21.93
C PRO A 154 27.02 33.58 23.29
N HIS A 155 27.34 34.81 23.67
CA HIS A 155 26.85 35.39 24.93
C HIS A 155 25.37 35.77 24.88
N ARG A 156 24.88 36.16 23.68
CA ARG A 156 23.49 36.54 23.47
C ARG A 156 22.59 35.30 23.41
N LEU A 157 21.48 35.34 24.15
CA LEU A 157 20.51 34.25 24.21
C LEU A 157 19.84 33.99 22.86
N ASP A 158 19.43 35.06 22.16
CA ASP A 158 18.78 34.98 20.84
C ASP A 158 19.61 34.16 19.82
N ASP A 159 20.94 34.28 19.86
CA ASP A 159 21.83 33.57 18.94
C ASP A 159 21.93 32.07 19.28
N ARG A 160 21.76 31.70 20.56
CA ARG A 160 21.67 30.30 20.98
C ARG A 160 20.35 29.69 20.54
N GLU A 161 19.24 30.41 20.73
CA GLU A 161 17.90 29.98 20.32
C GLU A 161 17.80 29.72 18.82
N ARG A 162 18.39 30.59 17.99
CA ARG A 162 18.43 30.40 16.52
C ARG A 162 19.19 29.15 16.08
N ARG A 163 20.10 28.63 16.91
CA ARG A 163 20.92 27.44 16.64
C ARG A 163 20.36 26.17 17.27
N GLN A 164 19.16 26.23 17.86
CA GLN A 164 18.53 25.09 18.50
C GLN A 164 18.08 24.03 17.49
N LEU A 165 18.15 22.78 17.95
CA LEU A 165 17.82 21.57 17.22
C LEU A 165 16.68 20.89 17.97
N GLY A 166 15.52 20.79 17.32
CA GLY A 166 14.34 20.11 17.88
C GLY A 166 13.76 19.02 16.97
N TYR A 167 14.30 18.83 15.76
CA TYR A 167 13.71 17.90 14.78
C TYR A 167 13.79 16.44 15.24
N TYR A 168 14.85 16.04 15.95
CA TYR A 168 15.09 14.64 16.32
C TYR A 168 13.97 14.05 17.19
N GLN A 169 13.30 14.88 17.99
CA GLN A 169 12.15 14.47 18.82
C GLN A 169 10.95 14.02 17.97
N TRP A 170 10.79 14.62 16.78
CA TRP A 170 9.64 14.42 15.88
C TRP A 170 9.86 13.32 14.83
N VAL A 171 11.10 12.89 14.62
CA VAL A 171 11.47 11.87 13.62
C VAL A 171 10.56 10.64 13.61
N PRO A 172 10.33 9.92 14.74
CA PRO A 172 9.52 8.70 14.71
C PRO A 172 8.07 8.96 14.27
N PHE A 173 7.50 10.10 14.65
CA PHE A 173 6.13 10.47 14.26
C PHE A 173 6.05 10.80 12.78
N VAL A 174 7.01 11.57 12.26
CA VAL A 174 7.08 11.91 10.82
C VAL A 174 7.24 10.64 9.98
N LEU A 175 8.11 9.70 10.39
CA LEU A 175 8.26 8.42 9.70
C LEU A 175 6.97 7.59 9.74
N ALA A 176 6.27 7.55 10.88
CA ALA A 176 4.99 6.84 10.97
C ALA A 176 3.92 7.43 10.04
N VAL A 177 3.80 8.77 9.99
CA VAL A 177 2.89 9.44 9.04
C VAL A 177 3.31 9.18 7.60
N ALA A 178 4.60 9.20 7.29
CA ALA A 178 5.10 8.90 5.95
C ALA A 178 4.72 7.47 5.52
N ALA A 179 4.85 6.48 6.39
CA ALA A 179 4.41 5.10 6.11
C ALA A 179 2.91 5.04 5.77
N LEU A 180 2.06 5.73 6.54
CA LEU A 180 0.63 5.81 6.25
C LEU A 180 0.33 6.48 4.91
N MET A 181 1.05 7.53 4.55
CA MET A 181 0.88 8.23 3.28
C MET A 181 1.18 7.33 2.06
N PHE A 182 2.13 6.41 2.17
CA PHE A 182 2.38 5.40 1.11
C PHE A 182 1.21 4.43 0.88
N HIS A 183 0.31 4.25 1.85
CA HIS A 183 -0.91 3.45 1.68
C HIS A 183 -2.10 4.21 1.08
N ILE A 184 -2.05 5.54 1.03
CA ILE A 184 -3.18 6.37 0.54
C ILE A 184 -3.53 6.03 -0.91
N PRO A 185 -2.59 6.01 -1.88
CA PRO A 185 -2.95 5.80 -3.29
C PRO A 185 -3.63 4.45 -3.52
N SER A 186 -3.12 3.41 -2.87
CA SER A 186 -3.70 2.06 -2.86
C SER A 186 -5.12 2.00 -2.27
N SER A 187 -5.39 2.79 -1.24
CA SER A 187 -6.73 2.87 -0.66
C SER A 187 -7.71 3.60 -1.56
N VAL A 188 -7.24 4.64 -2.27
CA VAL A 188 -8.02 5.36 -3.27
C VAL A 188 -8.37 4.44 -4.45
N TRP A 189 -7.44 3.59 -4.91
CA TRP A 189 -7.72 2.58 -5.93
C TRP A 189 -8.89 1.68 -5.55
N ARG A 190 -8.86 1.11 -4.34
CA ARG A 190 -9.91 0.21 -3.82
C ARG A 190 -11.29 0.86 -3.82
N MET A 191 -11.34 2.14 -3.44
CA MET A 191 -12.59 2.90 -3.37
C MET A 191 -13.14 3.22 -4.77
N LEU A 192 -12.29 3.61 -5.72
CA LEU A 192 -12.71 4.05 -7.05
C LEU A 192 -12.93 2.89 -8.04
N ALA A 193 -12.13 1.83 -7.95
CA ALA A 193 -12.25 0.64 -8.80
C ALA A 193 -13.56 -0.11 -8.53
N GLY A 194 -13.99 -0.22 -7.26
CA GLY A 194 -15.26 -0.85 -6.89
C GLY A 194 -16.50 -0.15 -7.47
N GLN A 195 -16.42 1.14 -7.80
CA GLN A 195 -17.53 1.89 -8.41
C GLN A 195 -17.71 1.58 -9.91
N SER A 196 -16.74 0.92 -10.55
CA SER A 196 -16.77 0.66 -11.99
C SER A 196 -17.71 -0.48 -12.40
N GLY A 197 -18.20 -1.26 -11.44
CA GLY A 197 -18.91 -2.53 -11.69
C GLY A 197 -18.01 -3.67 -12.15
N LEU A 198 -16.73 -3.41 -12.40
CA LEU A 198 -15.73 -4.38 -12.82
C LEU A 198 -14.73 -4.61 -11.68
N ASN A 199 -14.80 -5.78 -11.05
CA ASN A 199 -13.87 -6.18 -10.01
C ASN A 199 -12.60 -6.77 -10.63
N ALA A 200 -11.64 -5.91 -10.99
CA ALA A 200 -10.34 -6.33 -11.55
C ALA A 200 -9.63 -7.36 -10.66
N GLY A 201 -9.72 -7.22 -9.33
CA GLY A 201 -9.18 -8.20 -8.39
C GLY A 201 -9.78 -9.59 -8.51
N LEU A 202 -11.11 -9.70 -8.71
CA LEU A 202 -11.76 -11.00 -8.91
C LEU A 202 -11.34 -11.63 -10.24
N VAL A 203 -11.32 -10.83 -11.32
CA VAL A 203 -10.87 -11.25 -12.65
C VAL A 203 -9.45 -11.82 -12.58
N LEU A 204 -8.54 -11.13 -11.91
CA LEU A 204 -7.15 -11.55 -11.80
C LEU A 204 -6.97 -12.75 -10.88
N GLN A 205 -7.71 -12.84 -9.78
CA GLN A 205 -7.70 -14.03 -8.91
C GLN A 205 -8.14 -15.30 -9.66
N LEU A 206 -9.17 -15.20 -10.50
CA LEU A 206 -9.62 -16.31 -11.34
C LEU A 206 -8.58 -16.66 -12.41
N ALA A 207 -7.94 -15.67 -13.02
CA ALA A 207 -6.92 -15.88 -14.04
C ALA A 207 -5.63 -16.53 -13.48
N VAL A 208 -5.23 -16.16 -12.26
CA VAL A 208 -4.00 -16.62 -11.59
C VAL A 208 -4.21 -17.90 -10.78
N SER A 209 -5.44 -18.43 -10.69
CA SER A 209 -5.75 -19.61 -9.89
C SER A 209 -4.85 -20.81 -10.21
N ASP A 210 -4.32 -21.46 -9.16
CA ASP A 210 -3.47 -22.66 -9.28
C ASP A 210 -4.16 -23.82 -10.01
N GLN A 211 -5.49 -23.83 -10.06
CA GLN A 211 -6.27 -24.85 -10.78
C GLN A 211 -6.14 -24.73 -12.31
N ASN A 212 -5.66 -23.59 -12.82
CA ASN A 212 -5.48 -23.34 -14.25
C ASN A 212 -4.26 -24.08 -14.86
N VAL A 213 -3.56 -24.89 -14.06
CA VAL A 213 -2.53 -25.82 -14.56
C VAL A 213 -3.15 -26.92 -15.43
N ASP A 214 -4.35 -27.39 -15.07
CA ASP A 214 -5.09 -28.35 -15.88
C ASP A 214 -5.69 -27.65 -17.12
N PRO A 215 -5.40 -28.11 -18.35
CA PRO A 215 -5.93 -27.49 -19.56
C PRO A 215 -7.46 -27.45 -19.59
N LEU A 216 -8.15 -28.46 -19.07
CA LEU A 216 -9.61 -28.56 -19.13
C LEU A 216 -10.29 -27.60 -18.16
N VAL A 217 -9.69 -27.39 -16.99
CA VAL A 217 -10.14 -26.37 -16.02
C VAL A 217 -9.84 -24.98 -16.57
N ARG A 218 -8.64 -24.76 -17.09
CA ARG A 218 -8.23 -23.48 -17.66
C ARG A 218 -9.15 -23.03 -18.79
N ASP A 219 -9.54 -23.90 -19.70
CA ASP A 219 -10.40 -23.52 -20.83
C ASP A 219 -11.81 -23.10 -20.34
N LYS A 220 -12.34 -23.77 -19.30
CA LYS A 220 -13.57 -23.33 -18.63
C LYS A 220 -13.39 -21.99 -17.91
N THR A 221 -12.28 -21.78 -17.22
CA THR A 221 -11.96 -20.51 -16.55
C THR A 221 -11.87 -19.37 -17.57
N VAL A 222 -11.21 -19.60 -18.71
CA VAL A 222 -11.09 -18.63 -19.81
C VAL A 222 -12.48 -18.27 -20.35
N GLU A 223 -13.36 -19.25 -20.52
CA GLU A 223 -14.73 -19.00 -20.99
C GLU A 223 -15.52 -18.16 -19.98
N VAL A 224 -15.46 -18.49 -18.69
CA VAL A 224 -16.08 -17.71 -17.62
C VAL A 224 -15.52 -16.29 -17.58
N LEU A 225 -14.20 -16.14 -17.73
CA LEU A 225 -13.54 -14.84 -17.71
C LEU A 225 -13.94 -13.98 -18.91
N ALA A 226 -13.97 -14.55 -20.11
CA ALA A 226 -14.38 -13.85 -21.32
C ALA A 226 -15.83 -13.37 -21.23
N ARG A 227 -16.75 -14.21 -20.71
CA ARG A 227 -18.14 -13.79 -20.47
C ARG A 227 -18.23 -12.67 -19.44
N HIS A 228 -17.52 -12.80 -18.31
CA HIS A 228 -17.54 -11.78 -17.27
C HIS A 228 -16.99 -10.43 -17.74
N ILE A 229 -15.89 -10.44 -18.51
CA ILE A 229 -15.31 -9.23 -19.11
C ILE A 229 -16.30 -8.62 -20.12
N ASP A 230 -16.91 -9.44 -20.98
CA ASP A 230 -17.89 -8.95 -21.97
C ASP A 230 -19.12 -8.32 -21.30
N ASP A 231 -19.72 -9.00 -20.32
CA ASP A 231 -20.88 -8.49 -19.57
C ASP A 231 -20.54 -7.17 -18.86
N ALA A 232 -19.36 -7.09 -18.24
CA ALA A 232 -18.94 -5.89 -17.55
C ALA A 232 -18.65 -4.71 -18.51
N LEU A 233 -18.03 -4.98 -19.67
CA LEU A 233 -17.82 -3.96 -20.71
C LEU A 233 -19.15 -3.46 -21.29
N MET A 234 -20.13 -4.35 -21.48
CA MET A 234 -21.48 -3.97 -21.92
C MET A 234 -22.20 -3.15 -20.85
N TYR A 235 -22.16 -3.57 -19.58
CA TYR A 235 -22.72 -2.82 -18.47
C TYR A 235 -22.17 -1.38 -18.40
N GLN A 236 -20.84 -1.23 -18.51
CA GLN A 236 -20.19 0.07 -18.55
C GLN A 236 -20.61 0.92 -19.75
N ARG A 237 -20.83 0.31 -20.91
CA ARG A 237 -21.30 1.01 -22.11
C ARG A 237 -22.70 1.59 -21.94
N GLU A 238 -23.62 0.84 -21.36
CA GLU A 238 -25.01 1.27 -21.17
C GLU A 238 -25.15 2.27 -20.01
N HIS A 239 -24.47 2.04 -18.89
CA HIS A 239 -24.54 2.90 -17.71
C HIS A 239 -23.68 4.17 -17.83
N GLY A 240 -22.64 4.16 -18.67
CA GLY A 240 -21.82 5.33 -18.97
C GLY A 240 -22.61 6.49 -19.57
N ALA A 241 -23.66 6.20 -20.35
CA ALA A 241 -24.46 7.20 -21.05
C ALA A 241 -25.52 7.90 -20.19
N ARG A 242 -25.89 7.34 -19.03
CA ARG A 242 -27.19 7.67 -18.39
C ARG A 242 -27.11 8.47 -17.08
N ARG A 243 -25.94 8.65 -16.45
CA ARG A 243 -25.85 9.28 -15.10
C ARG A 243 -24.86 10.44 -15.02
N ASN A 244 -25.41 11.66 -14.96
CA ASN A 244 -24.75 12.93 -14.69
C ASN A 244 -24.47 13.07 -13.17
N ASN A 245 -23.49 12.34 -12.63
CA ASN A 245 -23.03 12.57 -11.26
C ASN A 245 -21.85 13.56 -11.26
N VAL A 246 -21.82 14.45 -10.26
CA VAL A 246 -20.79 15.47 -10.03
C VAL A 246 -19.53 14.78 -9.51
N TYR A 247 -18.56 14.52 -10.39
CA TYR A 247 -17.23 14.05 -10.00
C TYR A 247 -16.24 15.22 -10.02
N ILE A 248 -15.48 15.37 -8.93
CA ILE A 248 -14.62 16.53 -8.62
C ILE A 248 -13.41 16.63 -9.57
N PHE A 249 -12.95 15.53 -10.16
CA PHE A 249 -11.76 15.51 -11.02
C PHE A 249 -12.10 15.37 -12.51
N ALA A 250 -11.63 16.33 -13.31
CA ALA A 250 -11.87 16.40 -14.76
C ALA A 250 -11.41 15.15 -15.54
N ILE A 251 -10.31 14.51 -15.12
CA ILE A 251 -9.76 13.29 -15.76
C ILE A 251 -10.74 12.11 -15.70
N ILE A 252 -11.42 11.94 -14.55
CA ILE A 252 -12.39 10.86 -14.34
C ILE A 252 -13.66 11.09 -15.17
N ARG A 253 -14.01 12.36 -15.39
CA ARG A 253 -15.14 12.77 -16.25
C ARG A 253 -14.89 12.42 -17.72
N VAL A 254 -13.69 12.67 -18.22
CA VAL A 254 -13.29 12.38 -19.61
C VAL A 254 -13.20 10.87 -19.85
N GLY A 255 -12.60 10.10 -18.92
CA GLY A 255 -12.48 8.65 -19.03
C GLY A 255 -13.83 7.94 -19.19
N LYS A 256 -14.87 8.40 -18.49
CA LYS A 256 -16.22 7.81 -18.58
C LYS A 256 -16.88 8.05 -19.96
N PHE A 257 -16.63 9.19 -20.59
CA PHE A 257 -17.24 9.54 -21.89
C PHE A 257 -16.69 8.67 -23.05
N TYR A 258 -15.44 8.22 -22.94
CA TYR A 258 -14.78 7.36 -23.93
C TYR A 258 -14.83 5.85 -23.60
N GLY A 259 -15.49 5.45 -22.50
CA GLY A 259 -15.49 4.05 -22.04
C GLY A 259 -14.10 3.56 -21.62
N ALA A 260 -13.39 4.42 -20.90
CA ALA A 260 -12.02 4.25 -20.40
C ALA A 260 -11.95 4.60 -18.90
N TYR A 261 -13.00 4.30 -18.13
CA TYR A 261 -13.11 4.72 -16.73
C TYR A 261 -12.05 4.02 -15.86
N VAL A 262 -11.98 2.69 -15.92
CA VAL A 262 -11.07 1.89 -15.08
C VAL A 262 -9.62 2.24 -15.41
N SER A 263 -9.29 2.32 -16.70
CA SER A 263 -7.97 2.72 -17.19
C SER A 263 -7.57 4.13 -16.74
N SER A 264 -8.52 5.09 -16.77
CA SER A 264 -8.26 6.47 -16.32
C SER A 264 -8.07 6.55 -14.81
N VAL A 265 -8.85 5.81 -14.04
CA VAL A 265 -8.68 5.70 -12.58
C VAL A 265 -7.32 5.09 -12.27
N TYR A 266 -6.91 4.05 -12.98
CA TYR A 266 -5.60 3.42 -12.78
C TYR A 266 -4.44 4.39 -13.08
N LEU A 267 -4.49 5.12 -14.20
CA LEU A 267 -3.50 6.16 -14.52
C LEU A 267 -3.47 7.28 -13.46
N PHE A 268 -4.64 7.66 -12.94
CA PHE A 268 -4.72 8.62 -11.84
C PHE A 268 -4.04 8.10 -10.56
N ILE A 269 -4.20 6.82 -10.23
CA ILE A 269 -3.50 6.19 -9.10
C ILE A 269 -1.99 6.14 -9.32
N LYS A 270 -1.52 5.84 -10.54
CA LYS A 270 -0.09 5.90 -10.86
C LYS A 270 0.49 7.31 -10.70
N LEU A 271 -0.25 8.32 -11.15
CA LEU A 271 0.10 9.72 -10.91
C LEU A 271 0.14 10.04 -9.41
N LEU A 272 -0.84 9.57 -8.64
CA LEU A 272 -0.91 9.79 -7.20
C LEU A 272 0.27 9.14 -6.45
N HIS A 273 0.73 7.96 -6.87
CA HIS A 273 1.96 7.35 -6.34
C HIS A 273 3.21 8.20 -6.64
N LEU A 274 3.33 8.74 -7.86
CA LEU A 274 4.42 9.63 -8.22
C LEU A 274 4.39 10.93 -7.40
N CYS A 275 3.22 11.57 -7.29
CA CYS A 275 3.02 12.76 -6.47
C CYS A 275 3.34 12.48 -5.00
N ASN A 276 2.94 11.33 -4.47
CA ASN A 276 3.26 10.96 -3.10
C ASN A 276 4.78 10.84 -2.89
N VAL A 277 5.52 10.14 -3.76
CA VAL A 277 6.98 10.04 -3.62
C VAL A 277 7.67 11.39 -3.73
N VAL A 278 7.25 12.24 -4.68
CA VAL A 278 7.79 13.60 -4.82
C VAL A 278 7.50 14.42 -3.55
N LEU A 279 6.28 14.33 -3.02
CA LEU A 279 5.92 14.99 -1.76
C LEU A 279 6.77 14.48 -0.59
N GLN A 280 6.94 13.16 -0.45
CA GLN A 280 7.80 12.59 0.61
C GLN A 280 9.24 13.06 0.48
N PHE A 281 9.77 13.15 -0.74
CA PHE A 281 11.11 13.66 -1.00
C PHE A 281 11.25 15.14 -0.59
N VAL A 282 10.26 15.98 -0.93
CA VAL A 282 10.23 17.40 -0.52
C VAL A 282 10.09 17.54 0.99
N LEU A 283 9.21 16.76 1.62
CA LEU A 283 9.04 16.74 3.08
C LEU A 283 10.32 16.33 3.79
N LEU A 284 11.04 15.32 3.27
CA LEU A 284 12.33 14.88 3.80
C LEU A 284 13.38 16.01 3.77
N ASN A 285 13.50 16.70 2.63
CA ASN A 285 14.46 17.79 2.47
C ASN A 285 14.10 19.01 3.33
N SER A 286 12.80 19.33 3.42
CA SER A 286 12.30 20.42 4.28
C SER A 286 12.50 20.13 5.76
N PHE A 287 12.30 18.87 6.18
CA PHE A 287 12.45 18.45 7.58
C PHE A 287 13.91 18.56 8.06
N LEU A 288 14.87 18.30 7.18
CA LEU A 288 16.31 18.44 7.44
C LEU A 288 16.81 19.88 7.32
N GLN A 289 15.90 20.86 7.24
CA GLN A 289 16.17 22.31 7.15
C GLN A 289 17.25 22.66 6.13
N THR A 290 17.33 21.90 5.03
CA THR A 290 18.23 22.23 3.92
C THR A 290 17.48 23.01 2.86
N SER A 291 17.00 24.20 3.24
CA SER A 291 16.36 25.16 2.31
C SER A 291 17.28 25.57 1.16
N ASP A 292 18.59 25.53 1.37
CA ASP A 292 19.56 26.12 0.46
C ASP A 292 19.96 25.19 -0.69
N TYR A 293 19.65 23.89 -0.60
CA TYR A 293 20.01 22.88 -1.61
C TYR A 293 18.89 21.86 -1.84
N PRO A 294 18.05 21.99 -2.89
CA PRO A 294 16.97 21.05 -3.19
C PRO A 294 17.45 19.63 -3.51
N LEU A 295 18.75 19.45 -3.79
CA LEU A 295 19.44 18.16 -3.98
C LEU A 295 20.32 17.79 -2.78
N PHE A 296 19.86 18.08 -1.55
CA PHE A 296 20.61 17.87 -0.32
C PHE A 296 21.27 16.49 -0.22
N GLY A 297 20.54 15.40 -0.47
CA GLY A 297 21.11 14.07 -0.33
C GLY A 297 22.18 13.75 -1.39
N ALA A 298 22.17 14.39 -2.56
CA ALA A 298 23.27 14.26 -3.52
C ALA A 298 24.52 15.00 -3.03
N HIS A 299 24.36 16.17 -2.40
CA HIS A 299 25.45 16.92 -1.79
C HIS A 299 26.01 16.21 -0.55
N VAL A 300 25.16 15.64 0.30
CA VAL A 300 25.59 14.85 1.47
C VAL A 300 26.28 13.56 1.04
N LEU A 301 25.76 12.88 0.01
CA LEU A 301 26.41 11.69 -0.54
C LEU A 301 27.75 12.05 -1.18
N TYR A 302 27.84 13.19 -1.86
CA TYR A 302 29.08 13.72 -2.40
C TYR A 302 30.09 14.06 -1.29
N ASP A 303 29.69 14.80 -0.26
CA ASP A 303 30.58 15.14 0.87
C ASP A 303 31.03 13.89 1.64
N LEU A 304 30.13 12.91 1.79
CA LEU A 304 30.44 11.62 2.42
C LEU A 304 31.39 10.78 1.57
N PHE A 305 31.21 10.76 0.24
CA PHE A 305 32.11 10.09 -0.70
C PHE A 305 33.49 10.78 -0.76
N MET A 306 33.52 12.10 -0.63
CA MET A 306 34.73 12.92 -0.55
C MET A 306 35.38 12.89 0.84
N GLY A 307 34.82 12.14 1.80
CA GLY A 307 35.37 11.96 3.13
C GLY A 307 35.38 13.23 3.99
N ARG A 308 34.56 14.23 3.66
CA ARG A 308 34.40 15.42 4.52
C ARG A 308 33.59 15.04 5.75
N GLU A 309 34.19 15.21 6.92
CA GLU A 309 33.53 14.88 8.19
C GLU A 309 32.41 15.90 8.52
N TRP A 310 31.37 15.41 9.17
CA TRP A 310 30.21 16.13 9.76
C TRP A 310 30.57 17.33 10.65
N ARG A 311 31.83 17.43 11.07
CA ARG A 311 32.33 18.48 11.98
C ARG A 311 32.20 19.88 11.38
N ASP A 312 32.20 19.99 10.05
CA ASP A 312 32.25 21.29 9.38
C ASP A 312 30.89 21.73 8.78
N SER A 313 29.95 20.82 8.56
CA SER A 313 28.67 21.16 7.90
C SER A 313 27.58 21.62 8.87
N GLY A 314 27.74 21.38 10.18
CA GLY A 314 26.74 21.69 11.21
C GLY A 314 25.43 20.93 11.09
N LYS A 315 25.33 20.00 10.14
CA LYS A 315 24.15 19.17 9.87
C LYS A 315 24.36 17.80 10.53
N PHE A 316 23.38 17.37 11.31
CA PHE A 316 23.45 16.19 12.19
C PHE A 316 24.60 16.19 13.22
N PRO A 317 24.64 17.16 14.14
CA PRO A 317 25.69 17.19 15.16
C PRO A 317 25.53 16.03 16.15
N ARG A 318 26.65 15.39 16.49
CA ARG A 318 26.72 14.31 17.50
C ARG A 318 26.95 14.83 18.90
N VAL A 319 27.42 16.06 19.01
CA VAL A 319 27.69 16.77 20.26
C VAL A 319 26.92 18.07 20.21
N THR A 320 26.16 18.37 21.25
CA THR A 320 25.36 19.59 21.39
C THR A 320 25.56 20.20 22.77
N LEU A 321 25.22 21.47 22.90
CA LEU A 321 25.24 22.18 24.18
C LEU A 321 23.80 22.36 24.66
N CYS A 322 23.61 22.20 25.96
CA CYS A 322 22.34 22.41 26.63
C CYS A 322 22.53 23.43 27.76
N ASP A 323 21.64 24.43 27.78
CA ASP A 323 21.55 25.38 28.87
C ASP A 323 20.37 25.02 29.77
N PHE A 324 20.61 24.88 31.07
CA PHE A 324 19.54 24.69 32.06
C PHE A 324 19.72 25.60 33.26
N GLU A 325 18.61 25.90 33.93
CA GLU A 325 18.56 26.85 35.04
C GLU A 325 18.02 26.15 36.30
N ILE A 326 18.75 26.26 37.41
CA ILE A 326 18.34 25.76 38.72
C ILE A 326 18.03 26.95 39.61
N ARG A 327 16.87 26.92 40.29
CA ARG A 327 16.49 27.92 41.27
C ARG A 327 16.96 27.50 42.66
N VAL A 328 17.80 28.32 43.29
CA VAL A 328 18.26 28.12 44.68
C VAL A 328 18.02 29.42 45.45
N LEU A 329 17.17 29.36 46.49
CA LEU A 329 16.88 30.42 47.47
C LEU A 329 17.17 31.87 46.99
N GLY A 330 16.35 32.36 46.06
CA GLY A 330 16.39 33.75 45.58
C GLY A 330 17.29 34.03 44.38
N ASN A 331 18.12 33.07 43.93
CA ASN A 331 18.97 33.22 42.75
C ASN A 331 18.74 32.11 41.72
N VAL A 332 18.92 32.45 40.44
CA VAL A 332 18.85 31.51 39.31
C VAL A 332 20.27 31.22 38.86
N HIS A 333 20.69 29.97 38.98
CA HIS A 333 22.00 29.51 38.50
C HIS A 333 21.84 28.82 37.15
N ARG A 334 22.53 29.36 36.15
CA ARG A 334 22.56 28.81 34.79
C ARG A 334 23.79 27.95 34.59
N HIS A 335 23.57 26.75 34.07
CA HIS A 335 24.61 25.80 33.72
C HIS A 335 24.54 25.49 32.23
N THR A 336 25.71 25.44 31.58
CA THR A 336 25.86 24.95 30.21
C THR A 336 26.61 23.63 30.28
N VAL A 337 26.00 22.56 29.76
CA VAL A 337 26.61 21.21 29.72
C VAL A 337 26.74 20.74 28.28
N GLN A 338 27.74 19.89 28.04
CA GLN A 338 27.95 19.27 26.75
C GLN A 338 27.28 17.90 26.73
N CYS A 339 26.43 17.65 25.73
CA CYS A 339 25.69 16.40 25.62
C CYS A 339 25.96 15.70 24.29
N VAL A 340 26.11 14.38 24.34
CA VAL A 340 26.24 13.51 23.18
C VAL A 340 24.86 13.04 22.75
N LEU A 341 24.49 13.36 21.51
CA LEU A 341 23.17 13.07 20.95
C LEU A 341 23.23 11.76 20.15
N VAL A 342 23.17 10.63 20.86
CA VAL A 342 23.36 9.28 20.28
C VAL A 342 22.29 8.96 19.23
N ILE A 343 21.05 9.42 19.44
CA ILE A 343 19.95 9.20 18.49
C ILE A 343 20.26 9.77 17.10
N ASN A 344 21.03 10.86 17.04
CA ASN A 344 21.28 11.56 15.80
C ASN A 344 22.18 10.77 14.83
N MET A 345 23.08 9.96 15.38
CA MET A 345 23.92 9.04 14.59
C MET A 345 23.07 7.98 13.87
N LEU A 346 22.00 7.50 14.50
CA LEU A 346 21.08 6.55 13.89
C LEU A 346 20.23 7.22 12.80
N THR A 347 19.67 8.40 13.11
CA THR A 347 18.82 9.14 12.16
C THR A 347 19.60 9.55 10.91
N GLU A 348 20.86 9.97 11.05
CA GLU A 348 21.79 10.26 9.95
C GLU A 348 21.80 9.11 8.92
N LYS A 349 21.98 7.86 9.38
CA LYS A 349 22.05 6.68 8.49
C LYS A 349 20.70 6.33 7.88
N ILE A 350 19.62 6.42 8.65
CA ILE A 350 18.27 6.17 8.15
C ILE A 350 17.92 7.17 7.05
N PHE A 351 18.20 8.46 7.25
CA PHE A 351 17.87 9.51 6.28
C PHE A 351 18.67 9.37 4.98
N ILE A 352 19.95 9.00 5.04
CA ILE A 352 20.74 8.71 3.84
C ILE A 352 20.16 7.54 3.05
N LEU A 353 19.82 6.44 3.74
CA LEU A 353 19.22 5.26 3.11
C LEU A 353 17.85 5.59 2.49
N LEU A 354 17.00 6.32 3.21
CA LEU A 354 15.69 6.77 2.71
C LEU A 354 15.83 7.67 1.49
N TRP A 355 16.80 8.58 1.47
CA TRP A 355 17.00 9.47 0.33
C TRP A 355 17.37 8.71 -0.95
N ILE A 356 18.31 7.76 -0.85
CA ILE A 356 18.70 6.90 -1.98
C ILE A 356 17.50 6.06 -2.45
N TRP A 357 16.79 5.45 -1.49
CA TRP A 357 15.63 4.61 -1.79
C TRP A 357 14.49 5.39 -2.46
N LEU A 358 14.14 6.58 -1.95
CA LEU A 358 13.08 7.41 -2.52
C LEU A 358 13.44 7.92 -3.92
N THR A 359 14.71 8.21 -4.18
CA THR A 359 15.19 8.59 -5.52
C THR A 359 15.01 7.43 -6.52
N PHE A 360 15.42 6.23 -6.13
CA PHE A 360 15.21 5.02 -6.92
C PHE A 360 13.73 4.73 -7.15
N LEU A 361 12.91 4.82 -6.10
CA LEU A 361 11.47 4.63 -6.17
C LEU A 361 10.81 5.65 -7.10
N ALA A 362 11.21 6.92 -7.04
CA ALA A 362 10.71 7.98 -7.91
C ALA A 362 10.98 7.65 -9.39
N ALA A 363 12.21 7.23 -9.71
CA ALA A 363 12.61 6.88 -11.08
C ALA A 363 11.79 5.71 -11.64
N ILE A 364 11.70 4.60 -10.88
CA ILE A 364 10.91 3.43 -11.31
C ILE A 364 9.42 3.79 -11.45
N THR A 365 8.88 4.59 -10.54
CA THR A 365 7.47 5.01 -10.60
C THR A 365 7.19 5.89 -11.81
N ALA A 366 8.10 6.81 -12.16
CA ALA A 366 7.98 7.64 -13.35
C ALA A 366 8.03 6.80 -14.64
N LEU A 367 8.96 5.83 -14.73
CA LEU A 367 9.04 4.91 -15.87
C LEU A 367 7.79 4.06 -16.00
N ASN A 368 7.26 3.56 -14.89
CA ASN A 368 6.03 2.77 -14.90
C ASN A 368 4.81 3.59 -15.32
N LEU A 369 4.67 4.81 -14.79
CA LEU A 369 3.61 5.73 -15.21
C LEU A 369 3.71 6.02 -16.71
N LEU A 370 4.92 6.27 -17.22
CA LEU A 370 5.14 6.51 -18.65
C LEU A 370 4.75 5.29 -19.50
N PHE A 371 5.14 4.08 -19.07
CA PHE A 371 4.77 2.84 -19.75
C PHE A 371 3.25 2.70 -19.86
N TRP A 372 2.53 2.80 -18.74
CA TRP A 372 1.07 2.67 -18.73
C TRP A 372 0.38 3.81 -19.49
N LEU A 373 0.90 5.04 -19.40
CA LEU A 373 0.38 6.18 -20.12
C LEU A 373 0.47 5.97 -21.64
N VAL A 374 1.65 5.58 -22.14
CA VAL A 374 1.84 5.30 -23.57
C VAL A 374 0.99 4.11 -24.02
N SER A 375 0.97 3.04 -23.22
CA SER A 375 0.26 1.81 -23.58
C SER A 375 -1.27 1.99 -23.66
N LEU A 376 -1.85 2.80 -22.77
CA LEU A 376 -3.29 3.02 -22.71
C LEU A 376 -3.76 4.21 -23.56
N ALA A 377 -2.95 5.26 -23.73
CA ALA A 377 -3.31 6.43 -24.53
C ALA A 377 -3.08 6.22 -26.04
N SER A 378 -2.04 5.45 -26.43
CA SER A 378 -1.74 5.21 -27.84
C SER A 378 -2.66 4.16 -28.45
N CYS A 379 -3.45 4.57 -29.45
CA CYS A 379 -4.32 3.67 -30.20
C CYS A 379 -3.52 2.56 -30.89
N THR A 380 -2.40 2.91 -31.52
CA THR A 380 -1.52 1.97 -32.21
C THR A 380 -0.89 0.95 -31.25
N CYS A 381 -0.49 1.35 -30.05
CA CYS A 381 0.07 0.42 -29.07
C CYS A 381 -0.96 -0.62 -28.63
N ARG A 382 -2.21 -0.19 -28.41
CA ARG A 382 -3.33 -1.06 -28.05
C ARG A 382 -3.65 -2.06 -29.16
N GLU A 383 -3.72 -1.60 -30.40
CA GLU A 383 -3.96 -2.48 -31.56
C GLU A 383 -2.82 -3.47 -31.75
N ASN A 384 -1.56 -3.03 -31.67
CA ASN A 384 -0.40 -3.91 -31.77
C ASN A 384 -0.36 -4.96 -30.65
N PHE A 385 -0.74 -4.59 -29.43
CA PHE A 385 -0.84 -5.53 -28.31
C PHE A 385 -1.87 -6.62 -28.60
N VAL A 386 -3.08 -6.25 -29.05
CA VAL A 386 -4.14 -7.22 -29.36
C VAL A 386 -3.79 -8.08 -30.58
N ALA A 387 -3.26 -7.47 -31.65
CA ALA A 387 -2.83 -8.16 -32.86
C ALA A 387 -1.74 -9.21 -32.55
N LYS A 388 -0.79 -8.89 -31.68
CA LYS A 388 0.25 -9.82 -31.23
C LYS A 388 -0.31 -11.04 -30.49
N HIS A 389 -1.38 -10.85 -29.71
CA HIS A 389 -2.00 -11.96 -28.94
C HIS A 389 -2.97 -12.81 -29.79
N LEU A 390 -3.48 -12.28 -30.89
CA LEU A 390 -4.32 -13.00 -31.86
C LEU A 390 -3.51 -13.63 -33.01
N ASP A 391 -2.22 -13.31 -33.13
CA ASP A 391 -1.33 -13.73 -34.23
C ASP A 391 -1.93 -13.53 -35.63
N MET A 392 -2.67 -12.43 -35.81
CA MET A 392 -3.40 -12.13 -37.03
C MET A 392 -3.34 -10.63 -37.34
N GLN A 393 -3.29 -10.28 -38.62
CA GLN A 393 -3.44 -8.90 -39.10
C GLN A 393 -4.72 -8.81 -39.93
N SER A 394 -5.72 -8.10 -39.41
CA SER A 394 -7.00 -7.88 -40.07
C SER A 394 -7.52 -6.48 -39.75
N ASP A 395 -8.16 -5.84 -40.73
CA ASP A 395 -8.82 -4.52 -40.57
C ASP A 395 -9.92 -4.55 -39.49
N GLN A 396 -10.41 -5.74 -39.14
CA GLN A 396 -11.40 -5.93 -38.07
C GLN A 396 -10.81 -5.73 -36.67
N ILE A 397 -9.48 -5.84 -36.51
CA ILE A 397 -8.79 -5.72 -35.20
C ILE A 397 -8.91 -4.31 -34.64
N GLY A 398 -8.82 -3.28 -35.49
CA GLY A 398 -9.02 -1.91 -35.04
C GLY A 398 -10.46 -1.68 -34.55
N ARG A 399 -11.46 -2.22 -35.25
CA ARG A 399 -12.86 -2.17 -34.80
C ARG A 399 -13.09 -2.91 -33.48
N PHE A 400 -12.52 -4.10 -33.33
CA PHE A 400 -12.57 -4.86 -32.08
C PHE A 400 -11.90 -4.09 -30.94
N THR A 401 -10.68 -3.60 -31.13
CA THR A 401 -9.89 -2.91 -30.09
C THR A 401 -10.56 -1.60 -29.67
N HIS A 402 -11.04 -0.79 -30.62
CA HIS A 402 -11.57 0.54 -30.34
C HIS A 402 -13.04 0.55 -29.95
N ARG A 403 -13.90 -0.25 -30.59
CA ARG A 403 -15.36 -0.21 -30.34
C ARG A 403 -15.83 -1.26 -29.34
N PHE A 404 -15.29 -2.47 -29.41
CA PHE A 404 -15.71 -3.59 -28.56
C PHE A 404 -14.96 -3.58 -27.23
N LEU A 405 -13.63 -3.68 -27.28
CA LEU A 405 -12.78 -3.85 -26.09
C LEU A 405 -12.51 -2.53 -25.34
N ARG A 406 -12.38 -1.42 -26.09
CA ARG A 406 -12.05 -0.08 -25.57
C ARG A 406 -10.75 -0.06 -24.75
N ALA A 407 -10.46 1.03 -24.06
CA ALA A 407 -9.25 1.13 -23.25
C ALA A 407 -9.31 0.27 -22.00
N ASP A 408 -10.50 0.10 -21.41
CA ASP A 408 -10.71 -0.68 -20.17
C ASP A 408 -10.49 -2.18 -20.41
N GLY A 409 -10.98 -2.74 -21.52
CA GLY A 409 -10.74 -4.15 -21.84
C GLY A 409 -9.28 -4.43 -22.21
N VAL A 410 -8.61 -3.52 -22.93
CA VAL A 410 -7.17 -3.66 -23.21
C VAL A 410 -6.34 -3.59 -21.93
N PHE A 411 -6.69 -2.69 -21.00
CA PHE A 411 -6.07 -2.62 -19.69
C PHE A 411 -6.20 -3.96 -18.92
N LEU A 412 -7.39 -4.57 -18.93
CA LEU A 412 -7.59 -5.86 -18.26
C LEU A 412 -6.78 -6.98 -18.90
N LEU A 413 -6.72 -7.03 -20.23
CA LEU A 413 -5.87 -8.00 -20.92
C LEU A 413 -4.39 -7.80 -20.59
N GLN A 414 -3.93 -6.55 -20.49
CA GLN A 414 -2.56 -6.25 -20.06
C GLN A 414 -2.28 -6.72 -18.63
N MET A 415 -3.24 -6.53 -17.71
CA MET A 415 -3.14 -7.05 -16.35
C MET A 415 -3.16 -8.59 -16.31
N ILE A 416 -4.01 -9.24 -17.11
CA ILE A 416 -4.01 -10.70 -17.21
C ILE A 416 -2.67 -11.19 -17.76
N ALA A 417 -2.10 -10.50 -18.75
CA ALA A 417 -0.79 -10.85 -19.32
C ALA A 417 0.34 -10.71 -18.30
N SER A 418 0.36 -9.65 -17.48
CA SER A 418 1.40 -9.45 -16.46
C SER A 418 1.30 -10.42 -15.29
N HIS A 419 0.09 -10.84 -14.90
CA HIS A 419 -0.13 -11.68 -13.72
C HIS A 419 -0.28 -13.18 -14.03
N ALA A 420 -1.07 -13.55 -15.05
CA ALA A 420 -1.36 -14.93 -15.43
C ALA A 420 -0.56 -15.41 -16.66
N GLY A 421 0.24 -14.53 -17.25
CA GLY A 421 1.10 -14.80 -18.40
C GLY A 421 0.42 -14.61 -19.76
N ASN A 422 1.26 -14.48 -20.80
CA ASN A 422 0.81 -14.19 -22.17
C ASN A 422 -0.08 -15.29 -22.77
N LEU A 423 0.12 -16.56 -22.40
CA LEU A 423 -0.68 -17.68 -22.93
C LEU A 423 -2.14 -17.59 -22.50
N THR A 424 -2.39 -17.33 -21.21
CA THR A 424 -3.74 -17.17 -20.67
C THR A 424 -4.40 -15.93 -21.27
N CYS A 425 -3.66 -14.83 -21.39
CA CYS A 425 -4.13 -13.62 -22.07
C CYS A 425 -4.54 -13.88 -23.52
N ALA A 426 -3.72 -14.61 -24.30
CA ALA A 426 -4.02 -14.92 -25.70
C ALA A 426 -5.33 -15.71 -25.83
N LYS A 427 -5.53 -16.76 -25.01
CA LYS A 427 -6.78 -17.54 -24.99
C LYS A 427 -8.01 -16.71 -24.64
N VAL A 428 -7.89 -15.80 -23.66
CA VAL A 428 -8.98 -14.89 -23.29
C VAL A 428 -9.27 -13.91 -24.43
N THR A 429 -8.22 -13.38 -25.08
CA THR A 429 -8.34 -12.48 -26.23
C THR A 429 -9.04 -13.18 -27.40
N GLU A 430 -8.70 -14.43 -27.68
CA GLU A 430 -9.34 -15.27 -28.70
C GLU A 430 -10.82 -15.52 -28.38
N ALA A 431 -11.16 -15.88 -27.14
CA ALA A 431 -12.54 -16.08 -26.72
C ALA A 431 -13.39 -14.79 -26.87
N LEU A 432 -12.83 -13.64 -26.51
CA LEU A 432 -13.46 -12.33 -26.71
C LEU A 432 -13.60 -11.99 -28.20
N TRP A 433 -12.59 -12.29 -29.02
CA TRP A 433 -12.63 -12.12 -30.47
C TRP A 433 -13.75 -12.95 -31.12
N MET A 434 -13.88 -14.21 -30.74
CA MET A 434 -14.96 -15.08 -31.21
C MET A 434 -16.34 -14.59 -30.79
N THR A 435 -16.45 -13.96 -29.61
CA THR A 435 -17.69 -13.33 -29.15
C THR A 435 -18.02 -12.08 -29.98
N PHE A 436 -17.01 -11.29 -30.33
CA PHE A 436 -17.13 -10.15 -31.24
C PHE A 436 -17.56 -10.56 -32.65
N LEU A 437 -16.98 -11.62 -33.23
CA LEU A 437 -17.36 -12.13 -34.54
C LEU A 437 -18.82 -12.62 -34.54
N ARG A 438 -19.24 -13.35 -33.49
CA ARG A 438 -20.63 -13.80 -33.33
C ARG A 438 -21.63 -12.63 -33.28
N ARG A 439 -21.26 -11.51 -32.65
CA ARG A 439 -22.09 -10.30 -32.64
C ARG A 439 -22.04 -9.53 -33.96
N SER A 440 -20.89 -9.53 -34.65
CA SER A 440 -20.73 -8.83 -35.93
C SER A 440 -21.40 -9.57 -37.09
N GLY A 441 -21.54 -10.89 -37.00
CA GLY A 441 -22.26 -11.72 -37.97
C GLY A 441 -23.78 -11.74 -37.81
N LYS A 442 -24.31 -11.23 -36.69
CA LYS A 442 -25.74 -10.91 -36.57
C LYS A 442 -25.95 -9.50 -37.13
N PRO A 443 -26.62 -9.32 -38.29
CA PRO A 443 -27.01 -7.98 -38.69
C PRO A 443 -27.90 -7.38 -37.60
N MET A 444 -27.75 -6.08 -37.39
CA MET A 444 -28.68 -5.21 -36.69
C MET A 444 -30.01 -5.19 -37.47
N ALA A 445 -30.74 -6.30 -37.48
CA ALA A 445 -31.94 -6.49 -38.28
C ALA A 445 -32.90 -7.41 -37.54
N GLU A 446 -33.54 -6.87 -36.50
CA GLU A 446 -34.83 -7.32 -35.98
C GLU A 446 -35.36 -6.26 -35.01
N GLU A 447 -35.52 -5.03 -35.51
CA GLU A 447 -36.42 -4.05 -34.90
C GLU A 447 -37.03 -3.19 -36.02
N LYS A 448 -37.97 -3.82 -36.73
CA LYS A 448 -39.04 -3.28 -37.60
C LYS A 448 -39.24 -4.21 -38.79
N LEU A 449 -40.03 -5.25 -38.61
CA LEU A 449 -40.95 -5.77 -39.62
C LEU A 449 -41.76 -6.93 -39.03
N GLU A 450 -42.72 -6.59 -38.17
CA GLU A 450 -43.94 -7.37 -38.06
C GLU A 450 -45.09 -6.36 -38.03
N GLY A 451 -45.95 -6.42 -39.06
CA GLY A 451 -47.00 -5.42 -39.24
C GLY A 451 -47.80 -5.55 -40.53
N SER A 452 -48.31 -6.75 -40.79
CA SER A 452 -49.53 -7.06 -41.56
C SER A 452 -49.49 -7.06 -43.09
N GLU A 453 -49.79 -8.25 -43.60
CA GLU A 453 -50.25 -8.55 -44.96
C GLU A 453 -51.61 -7.88 -45.30
N ARG A 454 -51.82 -7.62 -46.61
CA ARG A 454 -52.97 -8.08 -47.44
C ARG A 454 -53.82 -7.02 -48.19
N SER A 455 -53.75 -7.15 -49.53
CA SER A 455 -54.72 -6.93 -50.64
C SER A 455 -55.36 -5.56 -50.94
N ASP A 456 -54.91 -4.99 -52.06
CA ASP A 456 -55.65 -4.64 -53.30
C ASP A 456 -57.13 -4.21 -53.25
N TRP A 457 -57.43 -2.99 -53.74
CA TRP A 457 -58.42 -2.62 -54.80
C TRP A 457 -58.47 -1.08 -55.00
N ASP A 458 -58.63 -0.68 -56.26
CA ASP A 458 -58.67 0.68 -56.85
C ASP A 458 -59.74 1.67 -56.32
N ILE A 459 -59.47 2.98 -56.44
CA ILE A 459 -60.21 4.01 -57.24
C ILE A 459 -59.86 5.45 -56.79
N ASN A 460 -59.64 6.31 -57.79
CA ASN A 460 -59.52 7.78 -57.85
C ASN A 460 -60.20 8.63 -56.75
N ASP A 461 -59.59 9.75 -56.35
CA ASP A 461 -60.07 11.09 -56.76
C ASP A 461 -59.04 12.22 -56.47
N GLU A 462 -59.23 13.33 -57.17
CA GLU A 462 -58.33 14.46 -57.36
C GLU A 462 -58.12 15.42 -56.16
N GLY A 463 -56.99 16.15 -56.22
CA GLY A 463 -56.95 17.58 -55.90
C GLY A 463 -56.65 17.99 -54.45
N LEU A 464 -55.42 18.46 -54.20
CA LEU A 464 -55.12 19.86 -53.85
C LEU A 464 -53.64 20.00 -53.43
N LYS A 465 -52.91 20.86 -54.16
CA LYS A 465 -51.56 21.31 -53.81
C LYS A 465 -51.63 22.26 -52.62
N THR A 466 -50.83 22.06 -51.56
CA THR A 466 -50.06 23.13 -50.89
C THR A 466 -49.08 22.60 -49.83
N SER A 467 -47.80 22.94 -50.04
CA SER A 467 -46.81 23.43 -49.06
C SER A 467 -46.44 22.60 -47.80
N MET A 468 -45.30 21.91 -47.91
CA MET A 468 -44.09 22.02 -47.08
C MET A 468 -44.13 21.91 -45.53
N LYS A 469 -43.51 20.81 -45.07
CA LYS A 469 -42.56 20.64 -43.94
C LYS A 469 -43.02 20.76 -42.47
N ARG A 470 -43.26 19.56 -41.90
CA ARG A 470 -42.47 18.88 -40.84
C ARG A 470 -42.15 19.68 -39.56
N GLY A 471 -42.87 19.33 -38.49
CA GLY A 471 -42.44 19.56 -37.11
C GLY A 471 -43.51 19.23 -36.06
N GLU A 472 -43.66 17.96 -35.67
CA GLU A 472 -44.41 17.54 -34.46
C GLU A 472 -43.44 16.63 -33.67
N SER A 473 -42.89 17.04 -32.51
CA SER A 473 -43.57 17.14 -31.20
C SER A 473 -44.40 15.90 -30.92
N TRP A 474 -43.84 14.94 -30.18
CA TRP A 474 -44.62 13.82 -29.65
C TRP A 474 -44.46 13.73 -28.14
N HIS A 475 -45.65 13.70 -27.54
CA HIS A 475 -45.99 13.65 -26.14
C HIS A 475 -45.45 12.41 -25.41
N GLU A 476 -45.27 12.60 -24.11
CA GLU A 476 -45.08 11.59 -23.07
C GLU A 476 -46.15 10.48 -23.10
N PRO A 477 -45.76 9.19 -23.03
CA PRO A 477 -46.70 8.12 -22.68
C PRO A 477 -46.85 8.00 -21.15
N SER A 478 -48.09 8.03 -20.69
CA SER A 478 -48.52 7.79 -19.31
C SER A 478 -48.15 6.39 -18.80
N LEU A 479 -47.68 6.33 -17.55
CA LEU A 479 -47.39 5.11 -16.78
C LEU A 479 -48.63 4.19 -16.63
N PRO A 480 -48.46 2.85 -16.63
CA PRO A 480 -49.53 1.92 -16.25
C PRO A 480 -49.79 1.94 -14.72
N PRO A 481 -51.00 1.58 -14.27
CA PRO A 481 -51.41 1.69 -12.86
C PRO A 481 -50.71 0.67 -11.95
N PRO A 482 -50.59 0.94 -10.64
CA PRO A 482 -49.93 0.04 -9.70
C PRO A 482 -50.78 -1.22 -9.44
N MET A 483 -50.10 -2.37 -9.44
CA MET A 483 -50.68 -3.68 -9.12
C MET A 483 -50.97 -3.78 -7.61
N GLY A 484 -52.11 -4.40 -7.25
CA GLY A 484 -52.66 -4.45 -5.90
C GLY A 484 -51.79 -5.17 -4.87
N SER A 485 -51.84 -4.65 -3.64
CA SER A 485 -51.18 -5.16 -2.43
C SER A 485 -51.60 -6.60 -2.09
N LEU A 486 -50.61 -7.49 -1.95
CA LEU A 486 -50.78 -8.78 -1.26
C LEU A 486 -50.82 -8.55 0.27
N PRO A 487 -51.73 -9.21 1.01
CA PRO A 487 -51.88 -9.00 2.44
C PRO A 487 -50.73 -9.65 3.24
N SER A 488 -50.16 -8.85 4.13
CA SER A 488 -49.22 -9.24 5.18
C SER A 488 -49.89 -10.22 6.15
N ARG A 489 -49.35 -11.44 6.24
CA ARG A 489 -49.71 -12.40 7.30
C ARG A 489 -48.61 -12.39 8.37
N THR A 490 -48.88 -11.67 9.44
CA THR A 490 -48.21 -11.77 10.74
C THR A 490 -48.44 -13.15 11.34
N HIS A 491 -47.39 -13.85 11.76
CA HIS A 491 -47.42 -14.71 12.95
C HIS A 491 -45.99 -14.89 13.49
N TYR A 492 -45.75 -14.26 14.63
CA TYR A 492 -44.75 -14.67 15.61
C TYR A 492 -45.28 -15.91 16.35
N VAL A 493 -44.46 -16.97 16.43
CA VAL A 493 -44.20 -17.83 17.61
C VAL A 493 -42.76 -18.29 17.51
#